data_AF-A0A067BLX8-F1
#
_entry.id   AF-A0A067BLX8-F1
#
_cell.length_a   1.000
_cell.length_b   1.000
_cell.length_c   1.000
_cell.angle_alpha   90.00
_cell.angle_beta   90.00
_cell.angle_gamma   90.00
#
_symmetry.space_group_name_H-M   'P 1'
#
loop_
_entity.id
_entity.type
_entity.pdbx_description
1 polymer ?
#
loop_
_entity_poly.entity_id
_entity_poly.type
_entity_poly.pdbx_seq_one_letter_code
_entity_poly.pdbx_strand_id
1 'polypeptide(L)'
;MKTAAILVATSLAVANATISVPGINYNPRIGPNWGPDATNCKSSAQIDKDFAILAKVTKGVRIYSLTDCNAGELVITAAKKAGLTVWLGLWVGPLPSIFDAEKVKLTELIESGLVDSTVVGIHVGSAAVFRKDVTPEIAIANMKEVKDELATAKINVPVTIADYADTWAANPSMVEA
;
A
#
# COMPACT_ATOMS: atom_id res chain seq x y z
N MET A 1 -8.25 -21.66 -69.22
CA MET A 1 -7.56 -20.59 -68.45
C MET A 1 -7.83 -20.85 -66.98
N LYS A 2 -6.78 -21.06 -66.17
CA LYS A 2 -6.87 -21.40 -64.74
C LYS A 2 -6.96 -20.11 -63.92
N THR A 3 -8.06 -19.89 -63.21
CA THR A 3 -8.20 -18.74 -62.30
C THR A 3 -7.71 -19.17 -60.92
N ALA A 4 -6.56 -18.66 -60.49
CA ALA A 4 -6.07 -18.85 -59.13
C ALA A 4 -6.69 -17.76 -58.23
N ALA A 5 -7.49 -18.17 -57.26
CA ALA A 5 -7.97 -17.28 -56.21
C ALA A 5 -6.86 -17.12 -55.15
N ILE A 6 -6.33 -15.91 -55.03
CA ILE A 6 -5.41 -15.54 -53.96
C ILE A 6 -6.27 -15.16 -52.76
N LEU A 7 -6.27 -16.00 -51.72
CA LEU A 7 -6.89 -15.70 -50.44
C LEU A 7 -5.90 -14.86 -49.61
N VAL A 8 -6.14 -13.55 -49.50
CA VAL A 8 -5.38 -12.69 -48.59
C VAL A 8 -6.02 -12.79 -47.21
N ALA A 9 -5.43 -13.60 -46.33
CA ALA A 9 -5.80 -13.62 -44.92
C ALA A 9 -5.21 -12.38 -44.23
N THR A 10 -6.02 -11.36 -43.99
CA THR A 10 -5.66 -10.23 -43.13
C THR A 10 -5.73 -10.67 -41.67
N SER A 11 -4.59 -10.95 -41.06
CA SER A 11 -4.50 -11.14 -39.61
C SER A 11 -4.64 -9.78 -38.92
N LEU A 12 -5.80 -9.53 -38.31
CA LEU A 12 -5.96 -8.46 -37.32
C LEU A 12 -5.15 -8.83 -36.08
N ALA A 13 -3.91 -8.34 -36.00
CA ALA A 13 -3.18 -8.34 -34.75
C ALA A 13 -3.90 -7.39 -33.79
N VAL A 14 -4.70 -7.94 -32.87
CA VAL A 14 -5.21 -7.17 -31.74
C VAL A 14 -4.00 -6.87 -30.87
N ALA A 15 -3.49 -5.65 -30.97
CA ALA A 15 -2.48 -5.17 -30.04
C ALA A 15 -3.14 -5.10 -28.65
N ASN A 16 -2.96 -6.16 -27.85
CA ASN A 16 -3.28 -6.12 -26.43
C ASN A 16 -2.31 -5.12 -25.80
N ALA A 17 -2.74 -3.86 -25.68
CA ALA A 17 -2.03 -2.89 -24.87
C ALA A 17 -1.98 -3.44 -23.44
N THR A 18 -0.80 -3.89 -23.02
CA THR A 18 -0.57 -4.31 -21.64
C THR A 18 -0.68 -3.06 -20.78
N ILE A 19 -1.85 -2.86 -20.14
CA ILE A 19 -2.03 -1.80 -19.16
C ILE A 19 -1.11 -2.13 -17.99
N SER A 20 -0.06 -1.31 -17.81
CA SER A 20 0.81 -1.38 -16.65
C SER A 20 0.74 -0.05 -15.91
N VAL A 21 0.28 -0.09 -14.66
CA VAL A 21 0.26 1.06 -13.76
C VAL A 21 1.41 0.98 -12.75
N PRO A 22 1.95 2.11 -12.26
CA PRO A 22 3.06 2.09 -11.30
C PRO A 22 2.71 1.42 -9.97
N GLY A 23 1.47 1.56 -9.51
CA GLY A 23 1.00 1.04 -8.23
C GLY A 23 -0.53 0.96 -8.16
N ILE A 24 -1.04 0.06 -7.32
CA ILE A 24 -2.48 -0.10 -7.04
C ILE A 24 -2.73 -0.07 -5.53
N ASN A 25 -3.71 0.70 -5.07
CA ASN A 25 -4.16 0.61 -3.68
C ASN A 25 -4.86 -0.73 -3.45
N TYR A 26 -4.41 -1.46 -2.44
CA TYR A 26 -4.90 -2.79 -2.10
C TYR A 26 -5.49 -2.80 -0.68
N ASN A 27 -6.67 -3.40 -0.55
CA ASN A 27 -7.33 -3.62 0.72
C ASN A 27 -7.59 -5.14 0.86
N PRO A 28 -7.08 -5.80 1.92
CA PRO A 28 -7.31 -7.22 2.15
C PRO A 28 -8.72 -7.53 2.68
N ARG A 29 -9.54 -6.53 2.98
CA ARG A 29 -10.92 -6.74 3.40
C ARG A 29 -11.80 -7.24 2.24
N ILE A 30 -12.76 -8.09 2.59
CA ILE A 30 -13.88 -8.52 1.74
C ILE A 30 -15.19 -8.03 2.34
N GLY A 31 -16.07 -7.48 1.51
CA GLY A 31 -17.33 -6.90 1.98
C GLY A 31 -17.13 -5.55 2.69
N PRO A 32 -18.01 -5.18 3.64
CA PRO A 32 -17.93 -3.88 4.31
C PRO A 32 -16.69 -3.74 5.19
N ASN A 33 -16.10 -2.54 5.21
CA ASN A 33 -14.90 -2.25 5.99
C ASN A 33 -15.09 -2.40 7.51
N TRP A 34 -16.33 -2.24 8.00
CA TRP A 34 -16.67 -2.37 9.42
C TRP A 34 -17.07 -3.80 9.84
N GLY A 35 -16.97 -4.77 8.92
CA GLY A 35 -17.29 -6.17 9.23
C GLY A 35 -16.24 -6.83 10.13
N PRO A 36 -16.63 -7.84 10.94
CA PRO A 36 -15.69 -8.56 11.80
C PRO A 36 -14.58 -9.25 11.00
N ASP A 37 -13.35 -9.17 11.48
CA ASP A 37 -12.17 -9.72 10.78
C ASP A 37 -12.33 -11.20 10.40
N ALA A 38 -12.95 -12.00 11.28
CA ALA A 38 -13.18 -13.43 11.07
C ALA A 38 -13.93 -13.76 9.77
N THR A 39 -14.76 -12.85 9.28
CA THR A 39 -15.55 -13.01 8.04
C THR A 39 -15.15 -12.04 6.94
N ASN A 40 -14.42 -10.99 7.28
CA ASN A 40 -14.16 -9.86 6.38
C ASN A 40 -12.69 -9.68 6.03
N CYS A 41 -11.78 -10.52 6.50
CA CYS A 41 -10.37 -10.51 6.10
C CYS A 41 -10.05 -11.66 5.14
N LYS A 42 -9.30 -11.37 4.07
CA LYS A 42 -8.77 -12.41 3.18
C LYS A 42 -7.73 -13.25 3.91
N SER A 43 -7.78 -14.56 3.65
CA SER A 43 -6.70 -15.48 4.01
C SER A 43 -5.43 -15.20 3.18
N SER A 44 -4.26 -15.64 3.67
CA SER A 44 -3.00 -15.55 2.94
C SER A 44 -3.09 -16.13 1.52
N ALA A 45 -3.78 -17.26 1.34
CA ALA A 45 -3.96 -17.89 0.03
C ALA A 45 -4.84 -17.06 -0.92
N GLN A 46 -5.79 -16.28 -0.41
CA GLN A 46 -6.57 -15.34 -1.24
C GLN A 46 -5.72 -14.14 -1.65
N ILE A 47 -4.90 -13.60 -0.73
CA ILE A 47 -3.98 -12.50 -1.04
C ILE A 47 -2.94 -12.94 -2.07
N ASP A 48 -2.35 -14.13 -1.93
CA ASP A 48 -1.40 -14.68 -2.91
C ASP A 48 -2.02 -14.78 -4.32
N LYS A 49 -3.31 -15.19 -4.41
CA LYS A 49 -4.04 -15.24 -5.70
C LYS A 49 -4.27 -13.85 -6.28
N ASP A 50 -4.65 -12.88 -5.46
CA ASP A 50 -4.80 -11.50 -5.90
C ASP A 50 -3.48 -10.95 -6.43
N PHE A 51 -2.37 -11.24 -5.76
CA PHE A 51 -1.05 -10.72 -6.12
C PHE A 51 -0.51 -11.35 -7.40
N ALA A 52 -0.82 -12.63 -7.66
CA ALA A 52 -0.55 -13.26 -8.95
C ALA A 52 -1.32 -12.61 -10.13
N ILE A 53 -2.50 -12.04 -9.86
CA ILE A 53 -3.26 -11.27 -10.86
C ILE A 53 -2.67 -9.87 -11.00
N LEU A 54 -2.43 -9.17 -9.87
CA LEU A 54 -1.89 -7.81 -9.85
C LEU A 54 -0.52 -7.72 -10.52
N ALA A 55 0.33 -8.74 -10.38
CA ALA A 55 1.65 -8.76 -11.01
C ALA A 55 1.63 -8.71 -12.55
N LYS A 56 0.48 -8.94 -13.18
CA LYS A 56 0.30 -8.79 -14.62
C LYS A 56 0.11 -7.34 -15.05
N VAL A 57 -0.27 -6.44 -14.13
CA VAL A 57 -0.72 -5.07 -14.43
C VAL A 57 -0.08 -3.98 -13.56
N THR A 58 0.63 -4.33 -12.49
CA THR A 58 1.35 -3.36 -11.64
C THR A 58 2.70 -3.90 -11.19
N LYS A 59 3.58 -3.00 -10.72
CA LYS A 59 4.85 -3.34 -10.08
C LYS A 59 4.81 -3.23 -8.55
N GLY A 60 3.79 -2.58 -8.01
CA GLY A 60 3.63 -2.47 -6.57
C GLY A 60 2.20 -2.25 -6.12
N VAL A 61 2.02 -2.36 -4.82
CA VAL A 61 0.76 -2.11 -4.14
C VAL A 61 0.94 -1.10 -3.01
N ARG A 62 -0.14 -0.43 -2.62
CA ARG A 62 -0.19 0.40 -1.42
C ARG A 62 -1.26 -0.11 -0.48
N ILE A 63 -0.95 -0.27 0.80
CA ILE A 63 -1.92 -0.63 1.85
C ILE A 63 -2.09 0.52 2.85
N TYR A 64 -3.17 0.55 3.62
CA TYR A 64 -3.53 1.70 4.46
C TYR A 64 -3.25 1.52 5.95
N SER A 65 -3.12 0.28 6.41
CA SER A 65 -2.91 -0.13 7.78
C SER A 65 -2.04 -1.38 7.79
N LEU A 66 -1.20 -1.53 8.81
CA LEU A 66 -0.44 -2.74 9.09
C LEU A 66 -1.25 -3.75 9.90
N THR A 67 -2.10 -3.26 10.81
CA THR A 67 -2.84 -4.10 11.77
C THR A 67 -4.14 -4.65 11.20
N ASP A 68 -4.83 -3.88 10.36
CA ASP A 68 -6.11 -4.26 9.75
C ASP A 68 -5.92 -5.56 8.95
N CYS A 69 -6.66 -6.62 9.31
CA CYS A 69 -6.51 -7.95 8.72
C CYS A 69 -5.06 -8.51 8.72
N ASN A 70 -4.21 -8.10 9.67
CA ASN A 70 -2.77 -8.39 9.66
C ASN A 70 -2.11 -8.07 8.30
N ALA A 71 -2.56 -6.99 7.65
CA ALA A 71 -2.17 -6.64 6.30
C ALA A 71 -0.66 -6.50 6.13
N GLY A 72 0.03 -5.88 7.10
CA GLY A 72 1.47 -5.63 7.00
C GLY A 72 2.26 -6.91 6.70
N GLU A 73 2.07 -7.95 7.51
CA GLU A 73 2.76 -9.22 7.35
C GLU A 73 2.32 -9.99 6.10
N LEU A 74 1.01 -10.12 5.90
CA LEU A 74 0.45 -10.94 4.83
C LEU A 74 0.73 -10.33 3.44
N VAL A 75 0.65 -9.01 3.32
CA VAL A 75 0.86 -8.30 2.04
C VAL A 75 2.33 -8.23 1.69
N ILE A 76 3.23 -7.94 2.64
CA ILE A 76 4.68 -7.98 2.37
C ILE A 76 5.07 -9.39 1.88
N THR A 77 4.58 -10.43 2.56
CA THR A 77 4.87 -11.82 2.19
C THR A 77 4.35 -12.17 0.80
N ALA A 78 3.11 -11.79 0.47
CA ALA A 78 2.54 -12.02 -0.85
C ALA A 78 3.27 -11.23 -1.96
N ALA A 79 3.67 -9.99 -1.67
CA ALA A 79 4.44 -9.15 -2.58
C ALA A 79 5.79 -9.78 -2.94
N LYS A 80 6.53 -10.27 -1.94
CA LYS A 80 7.81 -10.98 -2.13
C LYS A 80 7.63 -12.18 -3.08
N LYS A 81 6.61 -13.01 -2.84
CA LYS A 81 6.31 -14.18 -3.69
C LYS A 81 5.97 -13.79 -5.13
N ALA A 82 5.24 -12.68 -5.31
CA ALA A 82 4.77 -12.22 -6.61
C ALA A 82 5.79 -11.33 -7.36
N GLY A 83 6.92 -10.98 -6.73
CA GLY A 83 7.88 -10.04 -7.30
C GLY A 83 7.35 -8.60 -7.39
N LEU A 84 6.48 -8.21 -6.44
CA LEU A 84 5.92 -6.86 -6.31
C LEU A 84 6.57 -6.11 -5.16
N THR A 85 6.50 -4.77 -5.23
CA THR A 85 6.87 -3.89 -4.11
C THR A 85 5.65 -3.44 -3.31
N VAL A 86 5.88 -2.97 -2.09
CA VAL A 86 4.82 -2.51 -1.19
C VAL A 86 5.12 -1.11 -0.69
N TRP A 87 4.12 -0.23 -0.76
CA TRP A 87 4.05 1.01 -0.01
C TRP A 87 3.18 0.78 1.22
N LEU A 88 3.77 0.82 2.41
CA LEU A 88 3.04 0.58 3.66
C LEU A 88 2.30 1.84 4.13
N GLY A 89 1.20 1.62 4.83
CA GLY A 89 0.43 2.67 5.50
C GLY A 89 0.27 2.32 6.96
N LEU A 90 0.56 3.27 7.83
CA LEU A 90 0.20 3.20 9.24
C LEU A 90 -1.06 4.04 9.43
N TRP A 91 -2.15 3.42 9.87
CA TRP A 91 -3.41 4.14 10.05
C TRP A 91 -3.35 5.06 11.27
N VAL A 92 -3.82 6.30 11.10
CA VAL A 92 -3.95 7.26 12.20
C VAL A 92 -5.42 7.59 12.35
N GLY A 93 -5.94 7.42 13.56
CA GLY A 93 -7.32 7.70 13.93
C GLY A 93 -7.41 8.67 15.12
N PRO A 94 -8.62 8.95 15.63
CA PRO A 94 -8.86 9.99 16.64
C PRO A 94 -8.38 9.60 18.04
N LEU A 95 -8.09 8.31 18.28
CA LEU A 95 -7.53 7.81 19.52
C LEU A 95 -6.04 7.48 19.31
N PRO A 96 -5.12 7.99 20.16
CA PRO A 96 -3.68 7.71 20.04
C PRO A 96 -3.36 6.21 19.97
N SER A 97 -4.12 5.39 20.71
CA SER A 97 -3.94 3.93 20.75
C SER A 97 -4.08 3.23 19.39
N ILE A 98 -4.76 3.85 18.42
CA ILE A 98 -4.85 3.34 17.05
C ILE A 98 -3.48 3.42 16.38
N PHE A 99 -2.82 4.57 16.47
CA PHE A 99 -1.49 4.74 15.89
C PHE A 99 -0.42 3.97 16.69
N ASP A 100 -0.56 3.89 18.01
CA ASP A 100 0.34 3.08 18.84
C ASP A 100 0.35 1.60 18.41
N ALA A 101 -0.82 1.03 18.12
CA ALA A 101 -0.92 -0.35 17.63
C ALA A 101 -0.25 -0.54 16.27
N GLU A 102 -0.36 0.44 15.37
CA GLU A 102 0.32 0.44 14.06
C GLU A 102 1.84 0.51 14.21
N LYS A 103 2.33 1.33 15.14
CA LYS A 103 3.77 1.40 15.44
C LYS A 103 4.30 0.10 16.03
N VAL A 104 3.61 -0.48 17.00
CA VAL A 104 4.00 -1.80 17.56
C VAL A 104 4.09 -2.83 16.44
N LYS A 105 3.11 -2.84 15.52
CA LYS A 105 3.16 -3.74 14.38
C LYS A 105 4.33 -3.44 13.43
N LEU A 106 4.66 -2.17 13.20
CA LEU A 106 5.85 -1.81 12.43
C LEU A 106 7.13 -2.35 13.08
N THR A 107 7.29 -2.18 14.40
CA THR A 107 8.43 -2.72 15.16
C THR A 107 8.54 -4.23 14.97
N GLU A 108 7.44 -4.98 15.11
CA GLU A 108 7.42 -6.43 14.88
C GLU A 108 7.85 -6.82 13.45
N LEU A 109 7.40 -6.07 12.43
CA LEU A 109 7.76 -6.31 11.04
C LEU A 109 9.24 -5.99 10.76
N ILE A 110 9.80 -4.98 11.44
CA ILE A 110 11.22 -4.62 11.37
C ILE A 110 12.05 -5.73 12.02
N GLU A 111 11.72 -6.12 13.26
CA GLU A 111 12.46 -7.12 14.04
C GLU A 111 12.42 -8.52 13.40
N SER A 112 11.32 -8.85 12.72
CA SER A 112 11.20 -10.10 11.94
C SER A 112 11.95 -10.07 10.61
N GLY A 113 12.54 -8.92 10.22
CA GLY A 113 13.23 -8.75 8.94
C GLY A 113 12.30 -8.72 7.72
N LEU A 114 11.00 -8.51 7.93
CA LEU A 114 10.05 -8.41 6.83
C LEU A 114 10.17 -7.09 6.09
N VAL A 115 10.50 -6.00 6.79
CA VAL A 115 10.78 -4.69 6.18
C VAL A 115 12.17 -4.70 5.55
N ASP A 116 12.21 -5.06 4.26
CA ASP A 116 13.41 -5.08 3.42
C ASP A 116 13.22 -4.27 2.13
N SER A 117 14.01 -4.53 1.09
CA SER A 117 13.93 -3.85 -0.22
C SER A 117 12.59 -4.00 -0.94
N THR A 118 11.71 -4.90 -0.48
CA THR A 118 10.33 -5.02 -0.98
C THR A 118 9.49 -3.80 -0.57
N VAL A 119 9.80 -3.19 0.58
CA VAL A 119 9.10 -2.01 1.09
C VAL A 119 9.77 -0.76 0.52
N VAL A 120 9.04 -0.03 -0.33
CA VAL A 120 9.59 1.11 -1.09
C VAL A 120 9.18 2.48 -0.55
N GLY A 121 8.28 2.51 0.43
CA GLY A 121 7.82 3.74 1.05
C GLY A 121 6.82 3.47 2.17
N ILE A 122 6.72 4.41 3.09
CA ILE A 122 5.78 4.39 4.20
C ILE A 122 5.01 5.71 4.21
N HIS A 123 3.71 5.64 4.43
CA HIS A 123 2.94 6.83 4.80
C HIS A 123 2.32 6.66 6.18
N VAL A 124 2.26 7.76 6.93
CA VAL A 124 1.71 7.81 8.28
C VAL A 124 0.43 8.62 8.24
N GLY A 125 -0.69 7.93 8.46
CA GLY A 125 -2.04 8.47 8.29
C GLY A 125 -2.47 8.58 6.82
N SER A 126 -3.76 8.46 6.58
CA SER A 126 -4.38 8.65 5.27
C SER A 126 -5.58 9.56 5.42
N ALA A 127 -5.47 10.84 5.06
CA ALA A 127 -6.46 11.89 5.28
C ALA A 127 -6.83 12.11 6.76
N ALA A 128 -5.88 11.86 7.69
CA ALA A 128 -6.16 11.93 9.12
C ALA A 128 -6.40 13.38 9.60
N VAL A 129 -5.68 14.35 9.02
CA VAL A 129 -5.88 15.77 9.34
C VAL A 129 -7.18 16.26 8.70
N PHE A 130 -7.44 15.89 7.45
CA PHE A 130 -8.73 16.20 6.80
C PHE A 130 -9.94 15.67 7.58
N ARG A 131 -9.85 14.43 8.09
CA ARG A 131 -10.90 13.82 8.91
C ARG A 131 -11.02 14.47 10.29
N LYS A 132 -10.09 15.34 10.68
CA LYS A 132 -9.99 15.96 12.01
C LYS A 132 -9.77 14.92 13.12
N ASP A 133 -9.19 13.78 12.75
CA ASP A 133 -8.78 12.76 13.74
C ASP A 133 -7.60 13.28 14.55
N VAL A 134 -6.69 14.01 13.90
CA VAL A 134 -5.50 14.62 14.50
C VAL A 134 -5.25 16.01 13.94
N THR A 135 -4.48 16.82 14.66
CA THR A 135 -3.99 18.12 14.15
C THR A 135 -2.78 17.92 13.22
N PRO A 136 -2.42 18.93 12.40
CA PRO A 136 -1.19 18.89 11.61
C PRO A 136 0.06 18.61 12.44
N GLU A 137 0.14 19.18 13.65
CA GLU A 137 1.27 19.00 14.57
C GLU A 137 1.40 17.55 15.01
N ILE A 138 0.28 16.90 15.33
CA ILE A 138 0.25 15.47 15.71
C ILE A 138 0.60 14.60 14.50
N ALA A 139 0.10 14.91 13.29
CA ALA A 139 0.45 14.18 12.09
C ALA A 139 1.96 14.23 11.79
N ILE A 140 2.58 15.41 11.94
CA ILE A 140 4.02 15.61 11.81
C ILE A 140 4.78 14.84 12.88
N ALA A 141 4.32 14.88 14.15
CA ALA A 141 4.94 14.13 15.24
C ALA A 141 4.92 12.62 14.97
N ASN A 142 3.77 12.07 14.59
CA ASN A 142 3.62 10.66 14.23
C ASN A 142 4.55 10.26 13.06
N MET A 143 4.66 11.10 12.03
CA MET A 143 5.59 10.86 10.92
C MET A 143 7.05 10.83 11.38
N LYS A 144 7.45 11.76 12.26
CA LYS A 144 8.82 11.82 12.81
C LYS A 144 9.13 10.61 13.67
N GLU A 145 8.19 10.15 14.50
CA GLU A 145 8.36 8.94 15.31
C GLU A 145 8.65 7.71 14.43
N VAL A 146 7.95 7.57 13.29
CA VAL A 146 8.21 6.48 12.34
C VAL A 146 9.57 6.64 11.65
N LYS A 147 9.97 7.86 11.29
CA LYS A 147 11.32 8.13 10.74
C LYS A 147 12.41 7.72 11.73
N ASP A 148 12.24 8.05 13.02
CA ASP A 148 13.21 7.75 14.08
C ASP A 148 13.32 6.24 14.35
N GLU A 149 12.20 5.52 14.32
CA GLU A 149 12.15 4.06 14.45
C GLU A 149 12.93 3.37 13.31
N LEU A 150 12.67 3.77 12.06
CA LEU A 150 13.39 3.25 10.88
C LEU A 150 14.88 3.60 10.92
N ALA A 151 15.23 4.81 11.34
CA ALA A 151 16.61 5.24 11.48
C ALA A 151 17.36 4.40 12.53
N THR A 152 16.72 4.12 13.67
CA THR A 152 17.25 3.24 14.72
C THR A 152 17.52 1.83 14.19
N ALA A 153 16.60 1.32 13.36
CA ALA A 153 16.75 0.04 12.67
C ALA A 153 17.71 0.06 11.46
N LYS A 154 18.27 1.24 11.11
CA LYS A 154 19.13 1.46 9.93
C LYS A 154 18.42 1.12 8.60
N ILE A 155 17.11 1.29 8.55
CA ILE A 155 16.27 1.10 7.36
C ILE A 155 16.09 2.44 6.66
N ASN A 156 16.52 2.53 5.40
CA ASN A 156 16.40 3.75 4.60
C ASN A 156 15.22 3.65 3.63
N VAL A 157 14.03 4.04 4.09
CA VAL A 157 12.78 4.05 3.31
C VAL A 157 12.14 5.45 3.45
N PRO A 158 11.64 6.06 2.37
CA PRO A 158 10.99 7.36 2.47
C PRO A 158 9.69 7.27 3.29
N VAL A 159 9.49 8.25 4.18
CA VAL A 159 8.30 8.39 5.02
C VAL A 159 7.60 9.70 4.69
N THR A 160 6.28 9.66 4.52
CA THR A 160 5.45 10.84 4.27
C THR A 160 4.14 10.79 5.06
N ILE A 161 3.36 11.85 5.00
CA ILE A 161 1.95 11.87 5.43
C ILE A 161 1.11 11.74 4.16
N ALA A 162 0.03 10.96 4.17
CA ALA A 162 -0.94 10.99 3.06
C ALA A 162 -2.15 11.81 3.48
N ASP A 163 -2.40 12.94 2.81
CA ASP A 163 -3.58 13.78 3.04
C ASP A 163 -3.97 14.51 1.74
N TYR A 164 -5.11 15.20 1.72
CA TYR A 164 -5.59 15.89 0.53
C TYR A 164 -4.78 17.16 0.24
N ALA A 165 -4.71 17.52 -1.05
CA ALA A 165 -4.01 18.72 -1.50
C ALA A 165 -4.47 19.99 -0.76
N ASP A 166 -5.78 20.13 -0.51
CA ASP A 166 -6.33 21.27 0.23
C ASP A 166 -5.84 21.30 1.69
N THR A 167 -5.68 20.13 2.31
CA THR A 167 -5.10 20.01 3.66
C THR A 167 -3.65 20.48 3.65
N TRP A 168 -2.86 20.08 2.67
CA TRP A 168 -1.47 20.54 2.52
C TRP A 168 -1.39 22.05 2.28
N ALA A 169 -2.22 22.58 1.39
CA ALA A 169 -2.27 24.01 1.09
C ALA A 169 -2.66 24.85 2.32
N ALA A 170 -3.58 24.33 3.16
CA ALA A 170 -4.01 25.01 4.38
C ALA A 170 -3.02 24.90 5.54
N ASN A 171 -2.07 23.96 5.50
CA ASN A 171 -1.14 23.68 6.60
C ASN A 171 0.33 23.64 6.10
N PRO A 172 0.95 24.81 5.82
CA PRO A 172 2.33 24.88 5.31
C PRO A 172 3.37 24.17 6.17
N SER A 173 3.14 24.09 7.49
CA SER A 173 4.00 23.35 8.43
C SER A 173 4.17 21.88 8.09
N MET A 174 3.18 21.25 7.43
CA MET A 174 3.29 19.87 6.98
C MET A 174 4.29 19.74 5.83
N VAL A 175 4.35 20.73 4.92
CA VAL A 175 5.26 20.73 3.75
C VAL A 175 6.72 20.89 4.19
N GLU A 176 6.97 21.63 5.27
CA GLU A 176 8.30 21.96 5.77
C GLU A 176 8.94 20.85 6.64
N ALA A 177 8.18 19.82 7.02
CA ALA A 177 8.56 18.78 7.98
C ALA A 177 9.18 17.50 7.39
#